data_AF-A0A3N0ZI11-F1
#
_entry.id   AF-A0A3N0ZI11-F1
#
_cell.length_a   1.000
_cell.length_b   1.000
_cell.length_c   1.000
_cell.angle_alpha   90.00
_cell.angle_beta   90.00
_cell.angle_gamma   90.00
#
_symmetry.space_group_name_H-M   'P 1'
#
loop_
_entity.id
_entity.type
_entity.pdbx_description
1 polymer ?
#
loop_
_entity_poly.entity_id
_entity_poly.type
_entity_poly.pdbx_seq_one_letter_code
_entity_poly.pdbx_strand_id
1 'polypeptide(L)'
;MKLLLLVNGNARSIFSAQRLNESDFVVLKIDEKTLAKPKQILKSLRKEYDEVYFGCISIEFQRFIPFMLIYILLSKAKKGGIIDEEGTKVIFSITKTIFGTIPLLLVEFMGSIFIVIFSYLYYFIWRRFKVKN
;
A
#
# COMPACT_ATOMS: atom_id res chain seq x y z
N MET A 1 19.82 -5.33 9.61
CA MET A 1 19.55 -5.72 8.22
C MET A 1 18.22 -5.11 7.75
N LYS A 2 18.17 -4.59 6.53
CA LYS A 2 16.98 -3.92 5.97
C LYS A 2 16.18 -4.86 5.07
N LEU A 3 14.88 -4.63 4.91
CA LEU A 3 14.02 -5.40 4.00
C LEU A 3 13.55 -4.51 2.85
N LEU A 4 13.64 -5.01 1.61
CA LEU A 4 12.99 -4.44 0.44
C LEU A 4 11.93 -5.42 -0.10
N LEU A 5 10.66 -5.06 0.04
CA LEU A 5 9.54 -5.75 -0.59
C LEU A 5 9.33 -5.15 -1.98
N LEU A 6 9.81 -5.83 -3.01
CA LEU A 6 9.70 -5.38 -4.40
C LEU A 6 8.33 -5.76 -4.96
N VAL A 7 7.45 -4.77 -5.13
CA VAL A 7 6.07 -4.94 -5.61
C VAL A 7 6.02 -5.03 -7.13
N ASN A 8 6.71 -4.10 -7.78
CA ASN A 8 6.92 -4.09 -9.21
C ASN A 8 8.29 -3.42 -9.49
N GLY A 9 8.77 -3.55 -10.71
CA GLY A 9 10.04 -2.96 -11.12
C GLY A 9 11.27 -3.82 -10.83
N ASN A 10 12.43 -3.16 -10.82
CA ASN A 10 13.75 -3.77 -10.73
C ASN A 10 14.51 -3.25 -9.52
N ALA A 11 14.88 -4.15 -8.61
CA ALA A 11 15.63 -3.82 -7.40
C ALA A 11 16.96 -3.10 -7.69
N ARG A 12 17.69 -3.48 -8.76
CA ARG A 12 18.97 -2.84 -9.12
C ARG A 12 18.76 -1.40 -9.56
N SER A 13 17.72 -1.14 -10.34
CA SER A 13 17.36 0.23 -10.74
C SER A 13 17.04 1.09 -9.52
N ILE A 14 16.23 0.56 -8.59
CA ILE A 14 15.86 1.23 -7.34
C ILE A 14 17.10 1.52 -6.49
N PHE A 15 17.97 0.54 -6.26
CA PHE A 15 19.19 0.75 -5.47
C PHE A 15 20.10 1.80 -6.11
N SER A 16 20.23 1.78 -7.44
CA SER A 16 21.02 2.76 -8.18
C SER A 16 20.43 4.17 -8.06
N ALA A 17 19.12 4.32 -8.26
CA ALA A 17 18.41 5.58 -8.18
C ALA A 17 18.45 6.20 -6.77
N GLN A 18 18.33 5.35 -5.74
CA GLN A 18 18.30 5.77 -4.34
C GLN A 18 19.71 5.86 -3.70
N ARG A 19 20.77 5.49 -4.44
CA ARG A 19 22.16 5.40 -3.95
C ARG A 19 22.29 4.52 -2.71
N LEU A 20 21.59 3.38 -2.71
CA LEU A 20 21.58 2.41 -1.63
C LEU A 20 22.46 1.21 -1.99
N ASN A 21 23.07 0.58 -0.99
CA ASN A 21 23.90 -0.61 -1.18
C ASN A 21 23.05 -1.89 -1.07
N GLU A 22 23.03 -2.72 -2.11
CA GLU A 22 22.21 -3.94 -2.18
C GLU A 22 22.54 -4.94 -1.06
N SER A 23 23.80 -4.98 -0.60
CA SER A 23 24.25 -5.90 0.47
C SER A 23 23.55 -5.71 1.81
N ASP A 24 22.99 -4.52 2.06
CA ASP A 24 22.35 -4.20 3.34
C ASP A 24 20.89 -4.67 3.39
N PHE A 25 20.37 -5.14 2.26
CA PHE A 25 18.96 -5.45 2.05
C PHE A 25 18.72 -6.93 1.78
N VAL A 26 17.67 -7.45 2.44
CA VAL A 26 16.98 -8.65 1.98
C VAL A 26 15.92 -8.22 0.98
N VAL A 27 16.01 -8.69 -0.26
CA VAL A 27 15.02 -8.40 -1.29
C VAL A 27 14.00 -9.54 -1.39
N LEU A 28 12.72 -9.22 -1.23
CA LEU A 28 11.61 -10.15 -1.41
C LEU A 28 10.68 -9.62 -2.50
N LYS A 29 10.54 -10.37 -3.59
CA LYS A 29 9.54 -10.05 -4.62
C LYS A 29 8.15 -10.44 -4.13
N ILE A 30 7.22 -9.50 -4.24
CA ILE A 30 5.79 -9.71 -3.95
C ILE A 30 4.99 -9.20 -5.13
N ASP A 31 3.87 -9.86 -5.44
CA ASP A 31 2.93 -9.33 -6.42
C ASP A 31 1.89 -8.41 -5.75
N GLU A 32 1.21 -7.58 -6.55
CA GLU A 32 0.14 -6.71 -6.04
C GLU A 32 -1.01 -7.50 -5.39
N LYS A 33 -1.25 -8.74 -5.84
CA LYS A 33 -2.26 -9.62 -5.24
C LYS A 33 -1.87 -10.01 -3.81
N THR A 34 -0.58 -10.14 -3.51
CA THR A 34 -0.09 -10.42 -2.15
C THR A 34 -0.22 -9.19 -1.26
N LEU A 35 -0.07 -7.98 -1.79
CA LEU A 35 -0.38 -6.74 -1.03
C LEU A 35 -1.84 -6.71 -0.55
N ALA A 36 -2.77 -7.27 -1.33
CA ALA A 36 -4.16 -7.41 -0.94
C ALA A 36 -4.42 -8.53 0.11
N LYS A 37 -3.38 -9.26 0.54
CA LYS A 37 -3.46 -10.35 1.53
C LYS A 37 -2.66 -9.99 2.80
N PRO A 38 -3.26 -9.22 3.74
CA PRO A 38 -2.58 -8.72 4.93
C PRO A 38 -1.84 -9.81 5.73
N LYS A 39 -2.45 -10.98 5.90
CA LYS A 39 -1.85 -12.09 6.65
C LYS A 39 -0.52 -12.57 6.04
N GLN A 40 -0.43 -12.58 4.70
CA GLN A 40 0.79 -13.02 4.02
C GLN A 40 1.90 -11.98 4.14
N ILE A 41 1.58 -10.70 3.96
CA ILE A 41 2.55 -9.61 4.13
C ILE A 41 3.06 -9.55 5.57
N LEU A 42 2.17 -9.60 6.57
CA LEU A 42 2.55 -9.56 7.97
C LEU A 42 3.41 -10.77 8.39
N LYS A 43 3.20 -11.94 7.76
CA LYS A 43 4.07 -13.10 7.97
C LYS A 43 5.49 -12.84 7.45
N SER A 44 5.64 -12.20 6.30
CA SER A 44 6.94 -11.78 5.75
C SER A 44 7.62 -10.72 6.62
N LEU A 45 6.83 -9.85 7.26
CA LEU A 45 7.30 -8.79 8.17
C LEU A 45 7.51 -9.26 9.61
N ARG A 46 7.31 -10.55 9.92
CA ARG A 46 7.45 -11.09 11.29
C ARG A 46 8.90 -11.20 11.75
N LYS A 47 9.84 -11.32 10.80
CA LYS A 47 11.29 -11.29 11.08
C LYS A 47 11.70 -9.89 11.55
N GLU A 48 12.76 -9.84 12.37
CA GLU A 48 13.28 -8.57 12.87
C GLU A 48 14.16 -7.92 11.82
N TYR A 49 13.66 -6.81 11.27
CA TYR A 49 14.35 -5.94 10.34
C TYR A 49 14.45 -4.55 10.97
N ASP A 50 15.54 -3.84 10.69
CA ASP A 50 15.73 -2.49 11.23
C ASP A 50 14.85 -1.47 10.50
N GLU A 51 14.67 -1.68 9.19
CA GLU A 51 13.90 -0.82 8.30
C GLU A 51 13.21 -1.68 7.23
N VAL A 52 11.99 -1.28 6.86
CA VAL A 52 11.17 -1.93 5.85
C VAL A 52 10.86 -0.95 4.73
N TYR A 53 11.25 -1.32 3.52
CA TYR A 53 11.00 -0.57 2.30
C TYR A 53 10.09 -1.34 1.36
N PHE A 54 9.19 -0.63 0.69
CA PHE A 54 8.47 -1.13 -0.48
C PHE A 54 9.08 -0.52 -1.74
N GLY A 55 9.45 -1.37 -2.69
CA GLY A 55 10.03 -0.97 -3.98
C GLY A 55 8.97 -1.02 -5.08
N CYS A 56 8.93 0.01 -5.92
CA CYS A 56 8.05 0.07 -7.08
C CYS A 56 8.72 0.76 -8.29
N ILE A 57 8.10 0.66 -9.47
CA ILE A 57 8.59 1.34 -10.69
C ILE A 57 8.49 2.86 -10.52
N SER A 58 7.31 3.34 -10.15
CA SER A 58 7.02 4.75 -9.93
C SER A 58 5.97 4.88 -8.83
N ILE A 59 6.23 5.75 -7.85
CA ILE A 59 5.33 6.02 -6.74
C ILE A 59 4.03 6.69 -7.24
N GLU A 60 4.10 7.50 -8.29
CA GLU A 60 2.93 8.23 -8.82
C GLU A 60 1.80 7.29 -9.26
N PHE A 61 2.16 6.15 -9.87
CA PHE A 61 1.20 5.17 -10.35
C PHE A 61 0.84 4.10 -9.31
N GLN A 62 1.40 4.16 -8.10
CA GLN A 62 1.19 3.15 -7.07
C GLN A 62 -0.06 3.42 -6.23
N ARG A 63 -1.12 2.67 -6.49
CA ARG A 63 -2.43 2.82 -5.83
C ARG A 63 -2.47 2.25 -4.41
N PHE A 64 -1.56 1.34 -4.05
CA PHE A 64 -1.58 0.67 -2.75
C PHE A 64 -0.68 1.33 -1.69
N ILE A 65 -0.22 2.56 -1.92
CA ILE A 65 0.60 3.34 -0.96
C ILE A 65 0.01 3.32 0.46
N PRO A 66 -1.30 3.60 0.67
CA PRO A 66 -1.87 3.61 2.01
C PRO A 66 -1.68 2.28 2.75
N PHE A 67 -1.87 1.16 2.06
CA PHE A 67 -1.68 -0.18 2.63
C PHE A 67 -0.21 -0.48 2.93
N MET A 68 0.71 -0.08 2.04
CA MET A 68 2.15 -0.24 2.28
C MET A 68 2.58 0.51 3.56
N LEU A 69 2.12 1.75 3.76
CA LEU A 69 2.41 2.52 4.97
C LEU A 69 1.80 1.88 6.22
N ILE A 70 0.57 1.35 6.12
CA ILE A 70 -0.07 0.60 7.21
C ILE A 70 0.75 -0.65 7.55
N TYR A 71 1.26 -1.38 6.55
CA TYR A 71 2.11 -2.54 6.80
C TYR A 71 3.43 -2.19 7.49
N ILE A 72 4.05 -1.06 7.14
CA ILE A 72 5.23 -0.55 7.86
C ILE A 72 4.85 -0.20 9.32
N LEU A 73 3.71 0.45 9.53
CA LEU A 73 3.20 0.78 10.87
C LEU A 73 2.98 -0.47 11.74
N LEU A 74 2.46 -1.55 11.14
CA LEU A 74 2.19 -2.82 11.80
C LEU A 74 3.44 -3.71 11.93
N SER A 75 4.51 -3.42 11.20
CA SER A 75 5.78 -4.11 11.33
C SER A 75 6.48 -3.76 12.66
N LYS A 76 7.38 -4.63 13.12
CA LYS A 76 8.21 -4.33 14.30
C LYS A 76 9.18 -3.16 14.07
N ALA A 77 9.66 -2.99 12.84
CA ALA A 77 10.65 -1.98 12.48
C ALA A 77 10.14 -0.55 12.70
N LYS A 78 8.88 -0.29 12.31
CA LYS A 78 8.24 1.05 12.33
C LYS A 78 9.09 2.15 11.68
N LYS A 79 9.98 1.79 10.76
CA LYS A 79 10.91 2.65 10.04
C LYS A 79 11.03 2.17 8.59
N GLY A 80 11.31 3.10 7.69
CA GLY A 80 11.48 2.85 6.26
C GLY A 80 10.54 3.70 5.41
N GLY A 81 9.99 3.14 4.35
CA GLY A 81 9.16 3.89 3.42
C GLY A 81 8.90 3.19 2.10
N ILE A 82 8.54 3.96 1.09
CA ILE A 82 8.34 3.51 -0.28
C ILE A 82 9.39 4.20 -1.14
N ILE A 83 10.05 3.45 -2.00
CA ILE A 83 11.10 3.92 -2.90
C ILE A 83 10.82 3.43 -4.31
N ASP A 84 11.22 4.21 -5.30
CA ASP A 84 11.06 3.85 -6.71
C ASP A 84 12.33 3.98 -7.55
N GLU A 85 12.20 3.59 -8.82
CA GLU A 85 13.27 3.64 -9.83
C GLU A 85 13.58 5.07 -10.32
N GLU A 86 12.64 6.00 -10.12
CA GLU A 86 12.79 7.41 -10.53
C GLU A 86 13.57 8.24 -9.49
N GLY A 87 13.88 7.64 -8.33
CA GLY A 87 14.59 8.32 -7.23
C GLY A 87 13.65 9.05 -6.26
N THR A 88 12.34 8.92 -6.45
CA THR A 88 11.34 9.46 -5.53
C THR A 88 11.23 8.54 -4.31
N LYS A 89 10.92 9.14 -3.15
CA LYS A 89 10.72 8.38 -1.92
C LYS A 89 9.59 8.97 -1.08
N VAL A 90 8.80 8.08 -0.51
CA VAL A 90 7.81 8.40 0.53
C VAL A 90 8.31 7.83 1.84
N ILE A 91 8.79 8.70 2.72
CA ILE A 91 9.29 8.31 4.04
C ILE A 91 8.10 8.00 4.95
N PHE A 92 8.16 6.87 5.64
CA PHE A 92 7.15 6.50 6.62
C PHE A 92 7.22 7.43 7.84
N SER A 93 6.05 7.92 8.25
CA SER A 93 5.88 8.64 9.52
C SER A 93 4.63 8.12 10.23
N ILE A 94 4.80 7.76 11.51
CA ILE A 94 3.73 7.19 12.33
C ILE A 94 2.57 8.19 12.45
N THR A 95 2.87 9.45 12.76
CA THR A 95 1.85 10.49 12.95
C THR A 95 1.09 10.76 11.65
N LYS A 96 1.80 10.90 10.53
CA LYS A 96 1.19 11.11 9.21
C LYS A 96 0.30 9.92 8.80
N THR A 97 0.72 8.70 9.12
CA THR A 97 -0.04 7.49 8.77
C THR A 97 -1.30 7.35 9.62
N ILE A 98 -1.20 7.55 10.94
CA ILE A 98 -2.33 7.39 11.87
C ILE A 98 -3.37 8.51 11.71
N PHE A 99 -2.93 9.76 11.53
CA PHE A 99 -3.84 10.91 11.51
C PHE A 99 -4.19 11.41 10.10
N GLY A 100 -3.43 11.02 9.08
CA GLY A 100 -3.71 11.39 7.68
C GLY A 100 -4.20 10.19 6.88
N THR A 101 -3.33 9.19 6.71
CA THR A 101 -3.60 8.07 5.79
C THR A 101 -4.77 7.20 6.23
N ILE A 102 -4.81 6.76 7.50
CA ILE A 102 -5.88 5.86 7.99
C ILE A 102 -7.26 6.55 7.95
N PRO A 103 -7.43 7.79 8.44
CA PRO A 103 -8.73 8.48 8.38
C PRO A 103 -9.21 8.70 6.95
N LEU A 104 -8.31 9.08 6.03
CA LEU A 104 -8.67 9.24 4.62
C LEU A 104 -9.20 7.92 4.03
N LEU A 105 -8.50 6.81 4.30
CA LEU A 105 -8.93 5.47 3.89
C LEU A 105 -10.31 5.09 4.46
N LEU A 106 -10.60 5.46 5.72
CA LEU A 106 -11.90 5.22 6.35
C LEU A 106 -13.01 6.04 5.67
N VAL A 107 -12.75 7.31 5.34
CA VAL A 107 -13.71 8.16 4.62
C VAL A 107 -13.98 7.59 3.23
N GLU A 108 -12.95 7.20 2.49
CA GLU A 108 -13.10 6.57 1.16
C GLU A 108 -13.89 5.26 1.24
N PHE A 109 -13.64 4.45 2.27
CA PHE A 109 -14.37 3.21 2.51
C PHE A 109 -15.85 3.47 2.82
N MET A 110 -16.15 4.41 3.72
CA MET A 110 -17.53 4.79 4.03
C MET A 110 -18.25 5.36 2.82
N GLY A 111 -17.59 6.23 2.05
CA GLY A 111 -18.13 6.77 0.80
C GLY A 111 -18.43 5.67 -0.23
N SER A 112 -17.54 4.69 -0.36
CA SER A 112 -17.74 3.54 -1.24
C SER A 112 -18.96 2.70 -0.83
N ILE A 113 -19.13 2.41 0.46
CA ILE A 113 -20.30 1.70 0.99
C ILE A 113 -21.58 2.51 0.70
N PHE A 114 -21.55 3.81 0.98
CA PHE A 114 -22.68 4.70 0.77
C PHE A 114 -23.14 4.69 -0.70
N ILE A 115 -22.20 4.82 -1.65
CA ILE A 115 -22.48 4.76 -3.09
C ILE A 115 -23.13 3.43 -3.46
N VAL A 116 -22.59 2.30 -2.99
CA VAL A 116 -23.15 0.97 -3.29
C VAL A 116 -24.59 0.84 -2.78
N ILE A 117 -24.85 1.27 -1.54
CA ILE A 117 -26.21 1.24 -0.96
C ILE A 117 -27.16 2.16 -1.73
N PHE A 118 -26.73 3.39 -2.02
CA PHE A 118 -27.53 4.38 -2.74
C PHE A 118 -27.87 3.90 -4.15
N SER A 119 -26.88 3.41 -4.91
CA SER A 119 -27.07 2.87 -6.24
C SER A 119 -28.00 1.65 -6.24
N TYR A 120 -27.88 0.77 -5.25
CA TYR A 120 -28.78 -0.38 -5.10
C TYR A 120 -30.23 0.05 -4.85
N LEU A 121 -30.45 0.98 -3.91
CA LEU A 121 -31.79 1.53 -3.62
C LEU A 121 -32.39 2.26 -4.82
N TYR A 122 -31.60 3.11 -5.49
CA TYR A 122 -32.01 3.82 -6.69
C TYR A 122 -32.45 2.85 -7.79
N TYR A 123 -31.65 1.82 -8.07
CA TYR A 123 -31.98 0.82 -9.09
C TYR A 123 -33.22 0.00 -8.73
N PHE A 124 -33.38 -0.35 -7.44
CA PHE A 124 -34.57 -1.06 -6.95
C PHE A 124 -35.85 -0.24 -7.15
N ILE A 125 -35.81 1.05 -6.81
CA ILE A 125 -36.93 1.99 -7.01
C ILE A 125 -37.21 2.16 -8.50
N TRP A 126 -36.19 2.44 -9.32
CA TRP A 126 -36.34 2.60 -10.77
C TRP A 126 -36.95 1.36 -11.42
N ARG A 127 -36.51 0.15 -11.07
CA ARG A 127 -37.09 -1.10 -11.56
C ARG A 127 -38.56 -1.24 -11.18
N ARG A 128 -38.95 -0.89 -9.95
CA ARG A 128 -40.34 -0.91 -9.49
C ARG A 128 -41.24 0.07 -10.27
N PHE A 129 -40.72 1.24 -10.65
CA PHE A 129 -41.47 2.21 -11.45
C PHE A 129 -41.53 1.86 -12.95
N LYS A 130 -40.48 1.24 -13.50
CA LYS A 130 -40.43 0.88 -14.93
C LYS A 130 -41.25 -0.36 -15.31
N VAL A 131 -41.54 -1.27 -14.37
CA VAL A 131 -42.40 -2.46 -14.62
C VAL A 131 -43.90 -2.10 -14.57
N LYS A 132 -44.26 -0.90 -14.12
CA LYS A 132 -45.64 -0.43 -14.02
C LYS A 132 -46.12 0.42 -15.21
N ASN A 133 -45.22 0.80 -16.12
CA ASN A 133 -45.52 1.44 -17.41
C ASN A 133 -45.20 0.46 -18.54
#